data_AF-A0A9P7GRX6-F1
#
_entry.id   AF-A0A9P7GRX6-F1
#
_cell.length_a   1.000
_cell.length_b   1.000
_cell.length_c   1.000
_cell.angle_alpha   90.00
_cell.angle_beta   90.00
_cell.angle_gamma   90.00
#
_symmetry.space_group_name_H-M   'P 1'
#
loop_
_entity.id
_entity.type
_entity.pdbx_description
1 polymer ?
#
loop_
_entity_poly.entity_id
_entity_poly.type
_entity_poly.pdbx_seq_one_letter_code
_entity_poly.pdbx_strand_id
1 'polypeptide(L)'
;MSRLSSSRSSSTLSLNSSFSSSITTPDSDSEIESVGNHVPPLNSSDSFILVTGGLGFIGSHTSLELLKAGYNVIIVDDLSNSYHSVLGKINTLAASYCAQQGLKLPTLHFHKLDYQSKAMRFLLESYSTLVPTFSESSGELIKIQSKISGVIHFAAFKSVSESIEKPFQYYRNNVCGLVDFVELLGKHNIHKFVFSSSATVYGSKAAKGERLREEEVVHHETLYVDAFNNETLAEPSVSGLTSPYGRSKYFCEAILADIAHADPSWRIVALRYFNPIGCDPSGLLGEDPKGIPTNLFPVIAQVLTGSRSELDIFGTDWNTRDGTAIRDFIHVADLARGHVAALSSDIESPFRTFNLGTGNGTTVAEAVESLEGASSQNIAVKLAPRRIGDVGFCVAANDRAKKELGWTAKETIQQCAKDLWNYVNQPQTGLSFS
;
A
#
# COMPACT_ATOMS: atom_id res chain seq x y z
N MET A 1 -15.62 -39.23 71.91
CA MET A 1 -16.93 -38.83 71.34
C MET A 1 -16.66 -38.32 69.94
N SER A 2 -16.54 -39.16 68.92
CA SER A 2 -17.64 -39.73 68.12
C SER A 2 -18.71 -38.70 67.70
N ARG A 3 -18.71 -38.33 66.42
CA ARG A 3 -19.77 -38.49 65.39
C ARG A 3 -19.53 -37.46 64.27
N LEU A 4 -19.07 -37.92 63.09
CA LEU A 4 -19.85 -38.17 61.84
C LEU A 4 -20.31 -36.85 61.18
N SER A 5 -20.30 -36.62 59.87
CA SER A 5 -19.80 -37.25 58.63
C SER A 5 -20.37 -36.41 57.47
N SER A 6 -19.85 -36.60 56.25
CA SER A 6 -20.43 -36.19 54.94
C SER A 6 -20.20 -34.73 54.54
N SER A 7 -20.01 -34.35 53.27
CA SER A 7 -19.77 -35.05 52.01
C SER A 7 -19.34 -33.98 50.97
N ARG A 8 -18.71 -34.45 49.88
CA ARG A 8 -18.27 -33.66 48.71
C ARG A 8 -19.40 -32.84 48.07
N SER A 9 -19.07 -31.63 47.61
CA SER A 9 -19.59 -31.13 46.33
C SER A 9 -18.50 -30.33 45.60
N SER A 10 -18.10 -30.85 44.44
CA SER A 10 -17.29 -30.17 43.43
C SER A 10 -18.29 -29.55 42.46
N SER A 11 -18.45 -28.23 42.50
CA SER A 11 -19.25 -27.50 41.52
C SER A 11 -18.38 -27.16 40.31
N THR A 12 -18.43 -28.03 39.31
CA THR A 12 -18.07 -27.70 37.93
C THR A 12 -19.14 -26.76 37.37
N LEU A 13 -18.83 -25.46 37.37
CA LEU A 13 -19.63 -24.46 36.66
C LEU A 13 -19.33 -24.58 35.16
N SER A 14 -20.25 -25.25 34.46
CA SER A 14 -20.37 -25.24 33.01
C SER A 14 -20.92 -23.88 32.58
N LEU A 15 -20.03 -23.03 32.04
CA LEU A 15 -20.42 -21.83 31.31
C LEU A 15 -20.55 -22.20 29.83
N ASN A 16 -21.72 -22.75 29.48
CA ASN A 16 -22.28 -22.57 28.15
C ASN A 16 -22.65 -21.09 28.00
N SER A 17 -21.76 -20.31 27.41
CA SER A 17 -22.13 -19.01 26.84
C SER A 17 -21.88 -19.06 25.35
N SER A 18 -22.98 -19.19 24.62
CA SER A 18 -23.12 -19.03 23.19
C SER A 18 -22.56 -17.67 22.77
N PHE A 19 -21.26 -17.60 22.50
CA PHE A 19 -20.70 -16.52 21.70
C PHE A 19 -21.18 -16.76 20.27
N SER A 20 -22.23 -16.02 19.92
CA SER A 20 -22.63 -15.75 18.54
C SER A 20 -21.38 -15.36 17.76
N SER A 21 -20.86 -16.31 17.00
CA SER A 21 -19.96 -16.06 15.90
C SER A 21 -20.73 -15.17 14.93
N SER A 22 -20.36 -13.89 14.85
CA SER A 22 -20.72 -13.05 13.72
C SER A 22 -20.00 -13.62 12.49
N ILE A 23 -20.66 -14.61 11.90
CA ILE A 23 -20.61 -15.14 10.55
C ILE A 23 -19.61 -14.39 9.66
N THR A 24 -18.38 -14.89 9.60
CA THR A 24 -17.65 -14.95 8.33
C THR A 24 -18.42 -15.96 7.48
N THR A 25 -18.91 -15.53 6.32
CA THR A 25 -19.50 -16.43 5.33
C THR A 25 -18.52 -17.59 5.09
N PRO A 26 -18.94 -18.86 5.09
CA PRO A 26 -18.07 -19.92 4.62
C PRO A 26 -17.70 -19.62 3.17
N ASP A 27 -16.42 -19.69 2.82
CA ASP A 27 -15.95 -19.66 1.42
C ASP A 27 -16.83 -20.64 0.63
N SER A 28 -17.73 -20.10 -0.19
CA SER A 28 -18.63 -20.93 -0.98
C SER A 28 -17.83 -21.54 -2.13
N ASP A 29 -18.11 -22.78 -2.51
CA ASP A 29 -17.56 -23.43 -3.71
C ASP A 29 -17.67 -22.53 -4.96
N SER A 30 -18.61 -21.58 -4.97
CA SER A 30 -18.79 -20.56 -6.01
C SER A 30 -17.62 -19.59 -6.21
N GLU A 31 -16.85 -19.22 -5.17
CA GLU A 31 -15.66 -18.36 -5.34
C GLU A 31 -14.53 -19.12 -6.04
N ILE A 32 -14.32 -20.38 -5.65
CA ILE A 32 -13.30 -21.26 -6.26
C ILE A 32 -13.65 -21.55 -7.73
N GLU A 33 -14.92 -21.87 -8.01
CA GLU A 33 -15.42 -22.05 -9.37
C GLU A 33 -15.28 -20.78 -10.23
N SER A 34 -15.45 -19.59 -9.63
CA SER A 34 -15.27 -18.32 -10.34
C SER A 34 -13.80 -18.10 -10.76
N VAL A 35 -12.83 -18.46 -9.93
CA VAL A 35 -11.40 -18.32 -10.24
C VAL A 35 -11.01 -19.22 -11.42
N GLY A 36 -11.45 -20.49 -11.41
CA GLY A 36 -11.11 -21.46 -12.45
C GLY A 36 -11.71 -21.13 -13.84
N ASN A 37 -12.88 -20.48 -13.88
CA ASN A 37 -13.57 -20.17 -15.14
C ASN A 37 -13.12 -18.86 -15.81
N HIS A 38 -12.30 -18.04 -15.14
CA HIS A 38 -11.94 -16.69 -15.59
C HIS A 38 -10.48 -16.48 -15.97
N VAL A 39 -9.66 -17.54 -16.01
CA VAL A 39 -8.28 -17.45 -16.51
C VAL A 39 -8.21 -17.95 -17.95
N PRO A 40 -8.01 -17.06 -18.95
CA PRO A 40 -7.84 -17.49 -20.33
C PRO A 40 -6.60 -18.37 -20.48
N PRO A 41 -6.53 -19.24 -21.51
CA PRO A 41 -5.39 -20.13 -21.73
C PRO A 41 -4.10 -19.31 -21.83
N LEU A 42 -3.16 -19.62 -20.92
CA LEU A 42 -1.87 -18.93 -20.81
C LEU A 42 -0.89 -19.46 -21.85
N ASN A 43 -0.14 -18.57 -22.50
CA ASN A 43 0.97 -18.98 -23.37
C ASN A 43 2.21 -19.32 -22.53
N SER A 44 3.09 -20.14 -23.08
CA SER A 44 4.33 -20.55 -22.40
C SER A 44 5.26 -19.38 -22.08
N SER A 45 5.21 -18.29 -22.85
CA SER A 45 6.01 -17.08 -22.65
C SER A 45 5.38 -16.03 -21.73
N ASP A 46 4.13 -16.23 -21.28
CA ASP A 46 3.45 -15.18 -20.51
C ASP A 46 4.11 -14.99 -19.14
N SER A 47 4.25 -13.72 -18.74
CA SER A 47 4.67 -13.35 -17.39
C SER A 47 3.79 -12.22 -16.88
N PHE A 48 3.42 -12.29 -15.62
CA PHE A 48 2.49 -11.37 -14.98
C PHE A 48 3.05 -10.78 -13.69
N ILE A 49 2.62 -9.56 -13.39
CA ILE A 49 2.78 -8.92 -12.08
C ILE A 49 1.45 -8.97 -11.36
N LEU A 50 1.44 -9.56 -10.17
CA LEU A 50 0.27 -9.59 -9.30
C LEU A 50 0.21 -8.32 -8.46
N VAL A 51 -0.91 -7.62 -8.49
CA VAL A 51 -1.15 -6.39 -7.72
C VAL A 51 -2.34 -6.61 -6.80
N THR A 52 -2.10 -6.75 -5.50
CA THR A 52 -3.19 -6.81 -4.51
C THR A 52 -3.63 -5.39 -4.16
N GLY A 53 -4.93 -5.16 -3.98
CA GLY A 53 -5.48 -3.80 -3.78
C GLY A 53 -5.34 -2.91 -5.03
N GLY A 54 -5.25 -3.54 -6.21
CA GLY A 54 -4.92 -2.86 -7.47
C GLY A 54 -6.02 -1.97 -8.03
N LEU A 55 -7.23 -1.94 -7.45
CA LEU A 55 -8.27 -0.96 -7.80
C LEU A 55 -8.38 0.18 -6.79
N GLY A 56 -7.61 0.13 -5.70
CA GLY A 56 -7.46 1.27 -4.78
C GLY A 56 -6.73 2.47 -5.42
N PHE A 57 -6.62 3.57 -4.67
CA PHE A 57 -6.03 4.82 -5.19
C PHE A 57 -4.62 4.63 -5.78
N ILE A 58 -3.65 4.18 -4.98
CA ILE A 58 -2.26 3.98 -5.45
C ILE A 58 -2.15 2.75 -6.36
N GLY A 59 -2.89 1.69 -6.03
CA GLY A 59 -2.87 0.42 -6.76
C GLY A 59 -3.33 0.56 -8.21
N SER A 60 -4.35 1.39 -8.47
CA SER A 60 -4.87 1.62 -9.82
C SER A 60 -3.90 2.41 -10.70
N HIS A 61 -3.26 3.46 -10.16
CA HIS A 61 -2.21 4.19 -10.85
C HIS A 61 -0.99 3.29 -11.11
N THR A 62 -0.64 2.44 -10.16
CA THR A 62 0.47 1.48 -10.32
C THR A 62 0.16 0.43 -11.37
N SER A 63 -1.07 -0.10 -11.40
CA SER A 63 -1.52 -1.03 -12.43
C SER A 63 -1.48 -0.38 -13.81
N LEU A 64 -1.89 0.88 -13.92
CA LEU A 64 -1.77 1.66 -15.15
C LEU A 64 -0.31 1.84 -15.59
N GLU A 65 0.59 2.26 -14.70
CA GLU A 65 2.01 2.44 -15.04
C GLU A 65 2.71 1.12 -15.40
N LEU A 66 2.33 0.00 -14.79
CA LEU A 66 2.79 -1.34 -15.18
C LEU A 66 2.37 -1.68 -16.62
N LEU A 67 1.11 -1.45 -16.98
CA LEU A 67 0.62 -1.66 -18.35
C LEU A 67 1.33 -0.74 -19.35
N LYS A 68 1.55 0.53 -19.00
CA LYS A 68 2.31 1.48 -19.84
C LYS A 68 3.77 1.03 -20.03
N ALA A 69 4.35 0.36 -19.04
CA ALA A 69 5.68 -0.22 -19.10
C ALA A 69 5.73 -1.61 -19.79
N GLY A 70 4.60 -2.12 -20.27
CA GLY A 70 4.53 -3.36 -21.06
C GLY A 70 4.32 -4.64 -20.23
N TYR A 71 4.09 -4.54 -18.92
CA TYR A 71 3.82 -5.71 -18.09
C TYR A 71 2.39 -6.18 -18.24
N ASN A 72 2.17 -7.50 -18.27
CA ASN A 72 0.84 -8.05 -18.02
C ASN A 72 0.55 -7.98 -16.51
N VAL A 73 -0.70 -7.65 -16.16
CA VAL A 73 -1.08 -7.38 -14.78
C VAL A 73 -2.24 -8.27 -14.35
N ILE A 74 -2.14 -8.83 -13.15
CA ILE A 74 -3.24 -9.51 -12.45
C ILE A 74 -3.60 -8.64 -11.25
N ILE A 75 -4.84 -8.15 -11.21
CA ILE A 75 -5.36 -7.40 -10.06
C ILE A 75 -6.16 -8.35 -9.18
N VAL A 76 -5.86 -8.35 -7.87
CA VAL A 76 -6.69 -8.95 -6.82
C VAL A 76 -7.18 -7.84 -5.90
N ASP A 77 -8.50 -7.67 -5.80
CA ASP A 77 -9.11 -6.64 -4.96
C ASP A 77 -10.48 -7.11 -4.47
N ASP A 78 -10.77 -6.98 -3.18
CA ASP A 78 -12.06 -7.36 -2.60
C ASP A 78 -13.14 -6.29 -2.80
N LEU A 79 -12.75 -5.11 -3.30
CA LEU A 79 -13.58 -3.92 -3.47
C LEU A 79 -14.09 -3.33 -2.14
N SER A 80 -13.46 -3.63 -1.01
CA SER A 80 -13.87 -3.11 0.30
C SER A 80 -13.80 -1.59 0.37
N ASN A 81 -12.83 -0.97 -0.30
CA ASN A 81 -12.65 0.48 -0.37
C ASN A 81 -12.31 1.00 -1.79
N SER A 82 -12.78 0.30 -2.81
CA SER A 82 -12.61 0.63 -4.22
C SER A 82 -13.87 0.27 -5.03
N TYR A 83 -13.92 0.65 -6.30
CA TYR A 83 -15.05 0.39 -7.19
C TYR A 83 -14.62 -0.37 -8.44
N HIS A 84 -15.44 -1.32 -8.89
CA HIS A 84 -15.18 -2.09 -10.11
C HIS A 84 -15.02 -1.20 -11.36
N SER A 85 -15.70 -0.05 -11.41
CA SER A 85 -15.60 0.93 -12.50
C SER A 85 -14.17 1.44 -12.74
N VAL A 86 -13.30 1.38 -11.73
CA VAL A 86 -11.87 1.73 -11.84
C VAL A 86 -11.15 0.84 -12.85
N LEU A 87 -11.54 -0.43 -12.98
CA LEU A 87 -10.95 -1.35 -13.95
C LEU A 87 -11.13 -0.85 -15.39
N GLY A 88 -12.34 -0.36 -15.73
CA GLY A 88 -12.64 0.21 -17.04
C GLY A 88 -11.83 1.47 -17.34
N LYS A 89 -11.58 2.30 -16.31
CA LYS A 89 -10.73 3.51 -16.41
C LYS A 89 -9.27 3.13 -16.70
N ILE A 90 -8.72 2.15 -15.98
CA ILE A 90 -7.36 1.64 -16.22
C ILE A 90 -7.23 1.13 -17.66
N ASN A 91 -8.16 0.28 -18.12
CA ASN A 91 -8.16 -0.25 -19.48
C ASN A 91 -8.20 0.85 -20.55
N THR A 92 -9.08 1.84 -20.36
CA THR A 92 -9.24 2.96 -21.30
C THR A 92 -7.96 3.78 -21.42
N LEU A 93 -7.34 4.10 -20.27
CA LEU A 93 -6.10 4.88 -20.22
C LEU A 93 -4.92 4.10 -20.81
N ALA A 94 -4.78 2.82 -20.46
CA ALA A 94 -3.72 1.97 -20.99
C ALA A 94 -3.84 1.77 -22.51
N ALA A 95 -5.06 1.51 -23.02
CA ALA A 95 -5.32 1.38 -24.45
C ALA A 95 -5.00 2.67 -25.21
N SER A 96 -5.43 3.81 -24.68
CA SER A 96 -5.16 5.13 -25.28
C SER A 96 -3.66 5.41 -25.34
N TYR A 97 -2.93 5.15 -24.25
CA TYR A 97 -1.48 5.31 -24.22
C TYR A 97 -0.77 4.39 -25.24
N CYS A 98 -1.11 3.09 -25.25
CA CYS A 98 -0.50 2.14 -26.16
C CYS A 98 -0.75 2.50 -27.63
N ALA A 99 -1.97 2.91 -27.97
CA ALA A 99 -2.31 3.36 -29.31
C ALA A 99 -1.50 4.60 -29.74
N GLN A 100 -1.32 5.57 -28.85
CA GLN A 100 -0.51 6.77 -29.12
C GLN A 100 0.98 6.46 -29.30
N GLN A 101 1.50 5.46 -28.58
CA GLN A 101 2.91 5.05 -28.64
C GLN A 101 3.19 3.96 -29.69
N GLY A 102 2.16 3.45 -30.38
CA GLY A 102 2.29 2.31 -31.30
C GLY A 102 2.69 0.99 -30.60
N LEU A 103 2.37 0.84 -29.32
CA LEU A 103 2.66 -0.33 -28.51
C LEU A 103 1.49 -1.32 -28.50
N LYS A 104 1.79 -2.60 -28.31
CA LYS A 104 0.77 -3.62 -28.04
C LYS A 104 0.25 -3.44 -26.61
N LEU A 105 -1.07 -3.40 -26.45
CA LEU A 105 -1.71 -3.37 -25.13
C LEU A 105 -1.41 -4.68 -24.37
N PRO A 106 -0.81 -4.64 -23.17
CA PRO A 106 -0.62 -5.81 -22.34
C PRO A 106 -1.92 -6.36 -21.78
N THR A 107 -1.88 -7.59 -21.32
CA THR A 107 -3.03 -8.27 -20.72
C THR A 107 -3.30 -7.76 -19.31
N LEU A 108 -4.57 -7.46 -19.01
CA LEU A 108 -5.03 -7.11 -17.67
C LEU A 108 -6.12 -8.10 -17.23
N HIS A 109 -5.88 -8.81 -16.14
CA HIS A 109 -6.86 -9.68 -15.50
C HIS A 109 -7.29 -9.10 -14.15
N PHE A 110 -8.56 -9.31 -13.79
CA PHE A 110 -9.10 -8.89 -12.50
C PHE A 110 -9.80 -10.06 -11.81
N HIS A 111 -9.50 -10.24 -10.53
CA HIS A 111 -10.11 -11.23 -9.65
C HIS A 111 -10.65 -10.52 -8.41
N LYS A 112 -11.97 -10.56 -8.23
CA LYS A 112 -12.60 -10.03 -7.03
C LYS A 112 -12.42 -11.02 -5.89
N LEU A 113 -11.42 -10.81 -5.04
CA LEU A 113 -10.99 -11.79 -4.05
C LEU A 113 -10.29 -11.10 -2.88
N ASP A 114 -10.57 -11.53 -1.66
CA ASP A 114 -9.75 -11.19 -0.49
C ASP A 114 -8.44 -11.99 -0.59
N TYR A 115 -7.29 -11.32 -0.54
CA TYR A 115 -5.99 -11.99 -0.63
C TYR A 115 -5.73 -12.98 0.52
N GLN A 116 -6.51 -12.89 1.61
CA GLN A 116 -6.50 -13.86 2.72
C GLN A 116 -7.40 -15.08 2.46
N SER A 117 -8.26 -15.04 1.44
CA SER A 117 -9.15 -16.15 1.11
C SER A 117 -8.35 -17.37 0.66
N LYS A 118 -8.87 -18.56 0.98
CA LYS A 118 -8.33 -19.83 0.47
C LYS A 118 -8.36 -19.88 -1.06
N ALA A 119 -9.27 -19.14 -1.69
CA ALA A 119 -9.36 -19.01 -3.13
C ALA A 119 -8.08 -18.43 -3.78
N MET A 120 -7.25 -17.69 -3.01
CA MET A 120 -5.97 -17.18 -3.48
C MET A 120 -5.02 -18.31 -3.91
N ARG A 121 -5.05 -19.48 -3.25
CA ARG A 121 -4.24 -20.64 -3.64
C ARG A 121 -4.60 -21.10 -5.05
N PHE A 122 -5.89 -21.32 -5.32
CA PHE A 122 -6.36 -21.75 -6.64
C PHE A 122 -6.04 -20.72 -7.71
N LEU A 123 -6.08 -19.42 -7.37
CA LEU A 123 -5.64 -18.38 -8.28
C LEU A 123 -4.15 -18.54 -8.63
N LEU A 124 -3.25 -18.68 -7.65
CA LEU A 124 -1.83 -18.88 -7.94
C LEU A 124 -1.57 -20.17 -8.73
N GLU A 125 -2.31 -21.26 -8.46
CA GLU A 125 -2.25 -22.51 -9.21
C GLU A 125 -2.66 -22.32 -10.68
N SER A 126 -3.70 -21.53 -10.95
CA SER A 126 -4.17 -21.23 -12.32
C SER A 126 -3.15 -20.46 -13.17
N TYR A 127 -2.21 -19.73 -12.53
CA TYR A 127 -1.07 -19.07 -13.18
C TYR A 127 0.23 -19.85 -13.03
N SER A 128 0.15 -21.17 -12.80
CA SER A 128 1.33 -22.03 -12.65
C SER A 128 1.32 -23.16 -13.67
N THR A 129 2.51 -23.59 -14.07
CA THR A 129 2.73 -24.78 -14.89
C THR A 129 3.57 -25.79 -14.13
N LEU A 130 3.24 -27.08 -14.25
CA LEU A 130 4.06 -28.17 -13.71
C LEU A 130 5.16 -28.50 -14.71
N VAL A 131 6.42 -28.44 -14.28
CA VAL A 131 7.58 -28.71 -15.13
C VAL A 131 8.38 -29.87 -14.55
N PRO A 132 8.59 -30.96 -15.33
CA PRO A 132 9.51 -32.02 -14.95
C PRO A 132 10.93 -31.48 -14.82
N THR A 133 11.57 -31.75 -13.68
CA THR A 133 12.99 -31.47 -13.45
C THR A 133 13.71 -32.77 -13.14
N PHE A 134 14.83 -33.00 -13.82
CA PHE A 134 15.67 -34.17 -13.60
C PHE A 134 16.77 -33.79 -12.60
N SER A 135 16.79 -34.45 -11.44
CA SER A 135 17.92 -34.44 -10.51
C SER A 135 18.78 -35.67 -10.77
N GLU A 136 20.10 -35.49 -10.91
CA GLU A 136 21.07 -36.59 -11.09
C GLU A 136 21.05 -37.61 -9.94
N SER A 137 20.45 -37.28 -8.79
CA SER A 137 20.50 -38.11 -7.58
C SER A 137 19.13 -38.51 -7.00
N SER A 138 18.00 -38.06 -7.55
CA SER A 138 16.70 -38.18 -6.85
C SER A 138 15.46 -38.56 -7.70
N GLY A 139 15.62 -38.87 -8.98
CA GLY A 139 14.48 -39.16 -9.87
C GLY A 139 13.78 -37.90 -10.39
N GLU A 140 12.66 -38.08 -11.10
CA GLU A 140 11.87 -37.00 -11.69
C GLU A 140 11.16 -36.18 -10.60
N LEU A 141 11.55 -34.91 -10.45
CA LEU A 141 10.93 -33.96 -9.53
C LEU A 141 10.00 -33.04 -10.32
N ILE A 142 8.73 -32.93 -9.93
CA ILE A 142 7.81 -31.96 -10.54
C ILE A 142 7.96 -30.63 -9.82
N LYS A 143 8.41 -29.58 -10.53
CA LYS A 143 8.50 -28.22 -9.98
C LYS A 143 7.32 -27.38 -10.46
N ILE A 144 6.71 -26.64 -9.53
CA ILE A 144 5.74 -25.59 -9.85
C ILE A 144 6.52 -24.39 -10.42
N GLN A 145 6.27 -24.04 -11.67
CA GLN A 145 6.77 -22.81 -12.27
C GLN A 145 5.62 -21.81 -12.37
N SER A 146 5.65 -20.76 -11.55
CA SER A 146 4.68 -19.67 -11.65
C SER A 146 4.96 -18.78 -12.86
N LYS A 147 3.88 -18.31 -13.51
CA LYS A 147 3.89 -17.22 -14.50
C LYS A 147 3.86 -15.86 -13.83
N ILE A 148 3.60 -15.79 -12.53
CA ILE A 148 3.67 -14.56 -11.74
C ILE A 148 5.14 -14.36 -11.36
N SER A 149 5.77 -13.34 -11.95
CA SER A 149 7.20 -13.06 -11.76
C SER A 149 7.49 -12.09 -10.61
N GLY A 150 6.46 -11.41 -10.10
CA GLY A 150 6.56 -10.56 -8.94
C GLY A 150 5.20 -10.09 -8.44
N VAL A 151 5.18 -9.61 -7.20
CA VAL A 151 3.98 -9.12 -6.53
C VAL A 151 4.19 -7.70 -6.02
N ILE A 152 3.18 -6.86 -6.16
CA ILE A 152 3.08 -5.56 -5.50
C ILE A 152 1.87 -5.60 -4.57
N HIS A 153 2.11 -5.41 -3.27
CA HIS A 153 1.10 -5.58 -2.24
C HIS A 153 0.60 -4.24 -1.70
N PHE A 154 -0.60 -3.82 -2.11
CA PHE A 154 -1.29 -2.63 -1.57
C PHE A 154 -2.42 -2.97 -0.61
N ALA A 155 -2.99 -4.18 -0.68
CA ALA A 155 -4.16 -4.57 0.10
C ALA A 155 -3.89 -4.43 1.61
N ALA A 156 -4.47 -3.40 2.22
CA ALA A 156 -4.32 -3.08 3.63
C ALA A 156 -5.39 -2.08 4.06
N PHE A 157 -5.84 -2.16 5.32
CA PHE A 157 -6.52 -1.03 5.94
C PHE A 157 -5.52 0.10 6.23
N LYS A 158 -5.91 1.34 5.90
CA LYS A 158 -5.00 2.49 5.84
C LYS A 158 -5.33 3.66 6.78
N SER A 159 -6.48 3.66 7.45
CA SER A 159 -6.90 4.79 8.27
C SER A 159 -6.25 4.76 9.65
N VAL A 160 -5.45 5.80 9.96
CA VAL A 160 -4.82 5.95 11.27
C VAL A 160 -5.87 5.99 12.39
N SER A 161 -6.92 6.78 12.21
CA SER A 161 -7.97 6.96 13.22
C SER A 161 -8.78 5.69 13.45
N GLU A 162 -9.23 5.05 12.38
CA GLU A 162 -9.97 3.79 12.51
C GLU A 162 -9.10 2.69 13.13
N SER A 163 -7.80 2.67 12.84
CA SER A 163 -6.89 1.68 13.43
C SER A 163 -6.84 1.74 14.95
N ILE A 164 -7.02 2.92 15.55
CA ILE A 164 -7.06 3.11 17.00
C ILE A 164 -8.36 2.55 17.57
N GLU A 165 -9.47 2.70 16.85
CA GLU A 165 -10.79 2.19 17.25
C GLU A 165 -10.92 0.67 17.03
N LYS A 166 -10.30 0.14 15.97
CA LYS A 166 -10.41 -1.26 15.53
C LYS A 166 -9.03 -1.94 15.38
N PRO A 167 -8.19 -2.00 16.43
CA PRO A 167 -6.82 -2.50 16.32
C PRO A 167 -6.73 -3.96 15.85
N PHE A 168 -7.62 -4.84 16.33
CA PHE A 168 -7.61 -6.25 15.93
C PHE A 168 -7.85 -6.43 14.43
N GLN A 169 -8.74 -5.64 13.83
CA GLN A 169 -9.02 -5.69 12.41
C GLN A 169 -7.79 -5.31 11.59
N TYR A 170 -7.05 -4.27 12.00
CA TYR A 170 -5.82 -3.83 11.34
C TYR A 170 -4.70 -4.86 11.45
N TYR A 171 -4.47 -5.44 12.64
CA TYR A 171 -3.43 -6.46 12.79
C TYR A 171 -3.77 -7.76 12.05
N ARG A 172 -5.03 -8.21 12.11
CA ARG A 172 -5.45 -9.43 11.40
C ARG A 172 -5.27 -9.29 9.90
N ASN A 173 -5.79 -8.20 9.32
CA ASN A 173 -5.68 -7.95 7.90
C ASN A 173 -4.21 -7.70 7.52
N ASN A 174 -3.62 -6.62 8.03
CA ASN A 174 -2.34 -6.13 7.51
C ASN A 174 -1.15 -7.02 7.90
N VAL A 175 -1.15 -7.64 9.09
CA VAL A 175 0.00 -8.41 9.59
C VAL A 175 -0.22 -9.90 9.37
N CYS A 176 -1.26 -10.49 9.96
CA CYS A 176 -1.49 -11.94 9.82
C CYS A 176 -1.75 -12.31 8.37
N GLY A 177 -2.61 -11.55 7.67
CA GLY A 177 -2.86 -11.78 6.25
C GLY A 177 -1.60 -11.66 5.39
N LEU A 178 -0.68 -10.73 5.70
CA LEU A 178 0.60 -10.63 4.98
C LEU A 178 1.46 -11.88 5.21
N VAL A 179 1.56 -12.36 6.45
CA VAL A 179 2.32 -13.58 6.78
C VAL A 179 1.81 -14.77 5.97
N ASP A 180 0.50 -15.01 6.02
CA ASP A 180 -0.14 -16.13 5.31
C ASP A 180 0.05 -16.00 3.79
N PHE A 181 -0.06 -14.78 3.26
CA PHE A 181 0.10 -14.51 1.84
C PHE A 181 1.53 -14.71 1.36
N VAL A 182 2.53 -14.20 2.07
CA VAL A 182 3.95 -14.35 1.70
C VAL A 182 4.40 -15.81 1.81
N GLU A 183 3.93 -16.54 2.83
CA GLU A 183 4.16 -17.99 2.94
C GLU A 183 3.57 -18.74 1.74
N LEU A 184 2.34 -18.38 1.32
CA LEU A 184 1.71 -18.96 0.14
C LEU A 184 2.50 -18.65 -1.14
N LEU A 185 2.96 -17.40 -1.34
CA LEU A 185 3.79 -17.02 -2.49
C LEU A 185 5.07 -17.86 -2.57
N GLY A 186 5.75 -18.10 -1.45
CA GLY A 186 6.93 -18.97 -1.39
C GLY A 186 6.63 -20.41 -1.82
N LYS A 187 5.48 -20.98 -1.43
CA LYS A 187 5.03 -22.32 -1.89
C LYS A 187 4.82 -22.40 -3.40
N HIS A 188 4.60 -21.26 -4.07
CA HIS A 188 4.46 -21.14 -5.52
C HIS A 188 5.74 -20.64 -6.23
N ASN A 189 6.88 -20.58 -5.53
CA ASN A 189 8.16 -20.07 -6.03
C ASN A 189 8.10 -18.60 -6.53
N ILE A 190 7.28 -17.76 -5.89
CA ILE A 190 7.17 -16.32 -6.19
C ILE A 190 7.93 -15.54 -5.12
N HIS A 191 9.15 -15.11 -5.43
CA HIS A 191 10.08 -14.55 -4.43
C HIS A 191 10.38 -13.06 -4.61
N LYS A 192 9.83 -12.41 -5.65
CA LYS A 192 9.95 -10.96 -5.86
C LYS A 192 8.71 -10.25 -5.31
N PHE A 193 8.89 -9.39 -4.32
CA PHE A 193 7.79 -8.78 -3.59
C PHE A 193 8.06 -7.30 -3.28
N VAL A 194 7.15 -6.42 -3.69
CA VAL A 194 7.17 -5.00 -3.37
C VAL A 194 6.09 -4.72 -2.34
N PHE A 195 6.50 -4.31 -1.15
CA PHE A 195 5.62 -4.03 -0.02
C PHE A 195 5.31 -2.55 0.12
N SER A 196 4.02 -2.23 0.25
CA SER A 196 3.56 -0.89 0.56
C SER A 196 3.71 -0.54 2.03
N SER A 197 4.80 0.13 2.37
CA SER A 197 5.03 0.70 3.70
C SER A 197 4.64 2.18 3.77
N SER A 198 5.05 2.87 4.84
CA SER A 198 4.62 4.24 5.14
C SER A 198 5.67 4.97 5.98
N ALA A 199 5.78 6.29 5.81
CA ALA A 199 6.56 7.16 6.69
C ALA A 199 6.14 7.08 8.17
N THR A 200 4.96 6.53 8.48
CA THR A 200 4.53 6.27 9.86
C THR A 200 5.44 5.31 10.62
N VAL A 201 6.25 4.47 9.94
CA VAL A 201 7.22 3.58 10.59
C VAL A 201 8.37 4.33 11.27
N TYR A 202 8.59 5.61 10.92
CA TYR A 202 9.62 6.44 11.55
C TYR A 202 9.25 6.88 12.97
N GLY A 203 7.97 6.84 13.35
CA GLY A 203 7.52 7.17 14.71
C GLY A 203 8.10 8.50 15.22
N SER A 204 8.76 8.45 16.38
CA SER A 204 9.37 9.61 17.03
C SER A 204 10.51 10.26 16.23
N LYS A 205 11.12 9.56 15.26
CA LYS A 205 12.20 10.14 14.43
C LYS A 205 11.70 11.32 13.60
N ALA A 206 10.42 11.30 13.21
CA ALA A 206 9.76 12.42 12.53
C ALA A 206 9.65 13.69 13.39
N ALA A 207 9.85 13.61 14.71
CA ALA A 207 9.83 14.79 15.58
C ALA A 207 11.13 15.60 15.54
N LYS A 208 12.19 15.13 14.87
CA LYS A 208 13.51 15.81 14.82
C LYS A 208 13.52 17.10 14.00
N GLY A 209 12.57 17.28 13.06
CA GLY A 209 12.58 18.44 12.17
C GLY A 209 13.49 18.30 10.94
N GLU A 210 13.98 17.08 10.66
CA GLU A 210 14.91 16.79 9.57
C GLU A 210 14.29 15.84 8.53
N ARG A 211 14.92 15.74 7.36
CA ARG A 211 14.54 14.75 6.35
C ARG A 211 14.78 13.34 6.89
N LEU A 212 13.76 12.49 6.78
CA LEU A 212 13.80 11.13 7.28
C LEU A 212 14.62 10.26 6.34
N ARG A 213 15.66 9.65 6.89
CA ARG A 213 16.53 8.73 6.16
C ARG A 213 16.17 7.29 6.45
N GLU A 214 16.32 6.42 5.46
CA GLU A 214 16.01 5.00 5.62
C GLU A 214 16.83 4.34 6.74
N GLU A 215 18.05 4.81 6.99
CA GLU A 215 18.93 4.29 8.06
C GLU A 215 18.45 4.63 9.47
N GLU A 216 17.47 5.54 9.64
CA GLU A 216 16.90 5.83 10.94
C GLU A 216 15.96 4.74 11.46
N VAL A 217 15.50 3.85 10.57
CA VAL A 217 14.72 2.66 10.89
C VAL A 217 15.20 1.51 10.02
N VAL A 218 16.03 0.65 10.61
CA VAL A 218 16.50 -0.61 10.03
C VAL A 218 15.93 -1.79 10.83
N HIS A 219 15.86 -2.98 10.22
CA HIS A 219 15.34 -4.19 10.88
C HIS A 219 16.43 -5.17 11.27
N HIS A 220 17.59 -5.09 10.62
CA HIS A 220 18.84 -5.72 11.02
C HIS A 220 19.96 -4.66 11.04
N GLU A 221 21.02 -4.94 11.78
CA GLU A 221 22.22 -4.09 11.79
C GLU A 221 22.70 -3.81 10.36
N THR A 222 22.85 -2.53 10.02
CA THR A 222 23.16 -2.11 8.66
C THR A 222 24.26 -1.07 8.68
N LEU A 223 25.37 -1.33 7.98
CA LEU A 223 26.40 -0.33 7.75
C LEU A 223 25.94 0.65 6.67
N TYR A 224 26.20 1.94 6.90
CA TYR A 224 25.91 3.00 5.95
C TYR A 224 26.95 4.12 6.03
N VAL A 225 27.00 4.94 4.99
CA VAL A 225 27.84 6.15 4.96
C VAL A 225 27.01 7.35 5.40
N ASP A 226 27.46 8.04 6.43
CA ASP A 226 26.78 9.21 6.98
C ASP A 226 27.04 10.48 6.14
N ALA A 227 26.48 11.62 6.56
CA ALA A 227 26.65 12.90 5.87
C ALA A 227 28.10 13.45 5.93
N PHE A 228 28.94 12.88 6.79
CA PHE A 228 30.36 13.25 6.98
C PHE A 228 31.31 12.24 6.32
N ASN A 229 30.77 11.33 5.51
CA ASN A 229 31.50 10.28 4.81
C ASN A 229 32.18 9.26 5.74
N ASN A 230 31.63 9.06 6.94
CA ASN A 230 32.05 8.02 7.87
C ASN A 230 31.17 6.77 7.73
N GLU A 231 31.78 5.60 7.86
CA GLU A 231 31.04 4.35 8.00
C GLU A 231 30.43 4.29 9.40
N THR A 232 29.10 4.15 9.46
CA THR A 232 28.31 4.14 10.69
C THR A 232 27.43 2.91 10.72
N LEU A 233 27.27 2.33 11.90
CA LEU A 233 26.34 1.24 12.14
C LEU A 233 24.96 1.80 12.50
N ALA A 234 23.94 1.46 11.73
CA ALA A 234 22.55 1.64 12.11
C ALA A 234 22.07 0.38 12.83
N GLU A 235 21.62 0.54 14.08
CA GLU A 235 21.03 -0.52 14.88
C GLU A 235 19.49 -0.52 14.77
N PRO A 236 18.83 -1.69 14.81
CA PRO A 236 17.37 -1.75 14.82
C PRO A 236 16.78 -1.03 16.03
N SER A 237 16.10 0.09 15.79
CA SER A 237 15.51 0.90 16.85
C SER A 237 14.29 1.66 16.33
N VAL A 238 13.16 1.47 17.01
CA VAL A 238 11.94 2.23 16.76
C VAL A 238 11.33 2.69 18.08
N SER A 239 10.79 3.90 18.09
CA SER A 239 10.02 4.41 19.23
C SER A 239 8.94 5.37 18.75
N GLY A 240 7.92 5.60 19.57
CA GLY A 240 6.89 6.59 19.28
C GLY A 240 5.99 6.27 18.08
N LEU A 241 5.79 4.99 17.74
CA LEU A 241 4.71 4.60 16.81
C LEU A 241 3.36 4.89 17.47
N THR A 242 2.57 5.79 16.90
CA THR A 242 1.38 6.38 17.56
C THR A 242 0.07 5.65 17.25
N SER A 243 0.02 4.77 16.25
CA SER A 243 -1.21 4.10 15.83
C SER A 243 -1.01 2.60 15.54
N PRO A 244 -2.06 1.77 15.64
CA PRO A 244 -2.03 0.38 15.18
C PRO A 244 -1.73 0.24 13.68
N TYR A 245 -2.17 1.17 12.84
CA TYR A 245 -1.78 1.21 11.43
C TYR A 245 -0.25 1.32 11.26
N GLY A 246 0.37 2.32 11.89
CA GLY A 246 1.82 2.52 11.79
C GLY A 246 2.61 1.34 12.36
N ARG A 247 2.14 0.75 13.47
CA ARG A 247 2.71 -0.49 14.04
C ARG A 247 2.58 -1.66 13.07
N SER A 248 1.43 -1.83 12.42
CA SER A 248 1.24 -2.90 11.44
C SER A 248 2.26 -2.81 10.30
N LYS A 249 2.52 -1.61 9.76
CA LYS A 249 3.53 -1.43 8.71
C LYS A 249 4.95 -1.72 9.19
N TYR A 250 5.31 -1.28 10.40
CA TYR A 250 6.61 -1.61 10.99
C TYR A 250 6.78 -3.12 11.18
N PHE A 251 5.77 -3.81 11.75
CA PHE A 251 5.80 -5.26 11.94
C PHE A 251 5.91 -6.01 10.62
N CYS A 252 5.19 -5.57 9.59
CA CYS A 252 5.29 -6.16 8.25
C CYS A 252 6.71 -6.03 7.68
N GLU A 253 7.35 -4.85 7.80
CA GLU A 253 8.73 -4.69 7.34
C GLU A 253 9.70 -5.60 8.10
N ALA A 254 9.57 -5.70 9.43
CA ALA A 254 10.42 -6.56 10.25
C ALA A 254 10.27 -8.04 9.87
N ILE A 255 9.04 -8.52 9.76
CA ILE A 255 8.72 -9.89 9.32
C ILE A 255 9.31 -10.17 7.94
N LEU A 256 9.12 -9.25 6.99
CA LEU A 256 9.65 -9.39 5.63
C LEU A 256 11.18 -9.40 5.60
N ALA A 257 11.83 -8.59 6.44
CA ALA A 257 13.27 -8.59 6.60
C ALA A 257 13.76 -9.95 7.14
N ASP A 258 13.11 -10.50 8.15
CA ASP A 258 13.43 -11.82 8.71
C ASP A 258 13.25 -12.95 7.70
N ILE A 259 12.17 -12.92 6.91
CA ILE A 259 11.92 -13.88 5.82
C ILE A 259 13.05 -13.82 4.79
N ALA A 260 13.43 -12.61 4.34
CA ALA A 260 14.49 -12.44 3.35
C ALA A 260 15.87 -12.81 3.89
N HIS A 261 16.09 -12.63 5.19
CA HIS A 261 17.32 -13.03 5.86
C HIS A 261 17.42 -14.56 5.97
N ALA A 262 16.32 -15.23 6.32
CA ALA A 262 16.25 -16.68 6.44
C ALA A 262 16.35 -17.40 5.08
N ASP A 263 15.77 -16.83 4.03
CA ASP A 263 15.86 -17.32 2.66
C ASP A 263 16.30 -16.20 1.70
N PRO A 264 17.62 -16.11 1.40
CA PRO A 264 18.17 -15.10 0.50
C PRO A 264 17.73 -15.24 -0.96
N SER A 265 16.89 -16.21 -1.33
CA SER A 265 16.26 -16.24 -2.66
C SER A 265 15.15 -15.20 -2.81
N TRP A 266 14.62 -14.68 -1.70
CA TRP A 266 13.70 -13.55 -1.69
C TRP A 266 14.36 -12.27 -2.18
N ARG A 267 13.57 -11.46 -2.89
CA ARG A 267 13.88 -10.08 -3.27
C ARG A 267 12.71 -9.23 -2.85
N ILE A 268 12.80 -8.69 -1.64
CA ILE A 268 11.76 -7.90 -1.01
C ILE A 268 12.18 -6.42 -0.97
N VAL A 269 11.33 -5.57 -1.54
CA VAL A 269 11.50 -4.12 -1.48
C VAL A 269 10.34 -3.52 -0.68
N ALA A 270 10.65 -2.84 0.42
CA ALA A 270 9.68 -2.09 1.20
C ALA A 270 9.75 -0.60 0.85
N LEU A 271 8.65 -0.07 0.29
CA LEU A 271 8.57 1.31 -0.13
C LEU A 271 7.82 2.13 0.91
N ARG A 272 8.50 3.06 1.58
CA ARG A 272 7.94 3.94 2.61
C ARG A 272 7.37 5.20 1.95
N TYR A 273 6.06 5.22 1.77
CA TYR A 273 5.38 6.36 1.15
C TYR A 273 5.24 7.50 2.15
N PHE A 274 5.33 8.72 1.64
CA PHE A 274 4.96 9.92 2.37
C PHE A 274 3.47 10.21 2.11
N ASN A 275 3.13 11.34 1.50
CA ASN A 275 1.74 11.75 1.36
C ASN A 275 1.33 11.77 -0.12
N PRO A 276 0.88 10.63 -0.70
CA PRO A 276 0.44 10.59 -2.08
C PRO A 276 -0.82 11.42 -2.30
N ILE A 277 -0.82 12.24 -3.35
CA ILE A 277 -1.91 13.13 -3.77
C ILE A 277 -2.02 13.18 -5.31
N GLY A 278 -2.99 13.93 -5.82
CA GLY A 278 -3.21 14.10 -7.26
C GLY A 278 -4.03 12.97 -7.87
N CYS A 279 -4.01 12.89 -9.20
CA CYS A 279 -4.75 11.93 -10.00
C CYS A 279 -4.07 11.74 -11.36
N ASP A 280 -4.60 10.89 -12.23
CA ASP A 280 -4.15 10.85 -13.63
C ASP A 280 -4.48 12.18 -14.33
N PRO A 281 -3.57 12.73 -15.16
CA PRO A 281 -3.78 14.02 -15.84
C PRO A 281 -5.02 14.09 -16.74
N SER A 282 -5.58 12.95 -17.16
CA SER A 282 -6.83 12.93 -17.91
C SER A 282 -8.05 13.28 -17.04
N GLY A 283 -7.92 13.25 -15.71
CA GLY A 283 -9.02 13.37 -14.76
C GLY A 283 -9.97 12.15 -14.72
N LEU A 284 -9.61 11.01 -15.34
CA LEU A 284 -10.46 9.81 -15.30
C LEU A 284 -10.20 8.93 -14.08
N LEU A 285 -8.95 8.89 -13.62
CA LEU A 285 -8.50 8.01 -12.54
C LEU A 285 -7.96 8.86 -11.38
N GLY A 286 -8.51 8.69 -10.17
CA GLY A 286 -8.17 9.50 -9.00
C GLY A 286 -8.51 8.79 -7.69
N GLU A 287 -8.40 9.49 -6.56
CA GLU A 287 -8.80 8.96 -5.25
C GLU A 287 -10.33 9.02 -5.09
N ASP A 288 -10.96 7.87 -4.88
CA ASP A 288 -12.41 7.74 -4.68
C ASP A 288 -12.73 6.67 -3.61
N PRO A 289 -12.52 6.98 -2.32
CA PRO A 289 -12.74 6.03 -1.23
C PRO A 289 -14.23 5.93 -0.87
N LYS A 290 -14.67 4.75 -0.39
CA LYS A 290 -16.05 4.54 0.08
C LYS A 290 -16.34 5.21 1.43
N GLY A 291 -15.31 5.40 2.24
CA GLY A 291 -15.41 6.06 3.54
C GLY A 291 -15.27 7.58 3.46
N ILE A 292 -15.56 8.27 4.56
CA ILE A 292 -15.32 9.71 4.69
C ILE A 292 -13.82 9.96 4.52
N PRO A 293 -13.39 10.80 3.56
CA PRO A 293 -12.00 11.14 3.39
C PRO A 293 -11.42 11.82 4.62
N THR A 294 -10.26 11.34 5.07
CA THR A 294 -9.55 11.88 6.24
C THR A 294 -8.24 12.58 5.87
N ASN A 295 -7.78 12.42 4.62
CA ASN A 295 -6.55 13.03 4.11
C ASN A 295 -6.80 14.47 3.67
N LEU A 296 -5.78 15.32 3.79
CA LEU A 296 -5.87 16.77 3.57
C LEU A 296 -6.49 17.15 2.21
N PHE A 297 -5.91 16.67 1.10
CA PHE A 297 -6.33 17.07 -0.26
C PHE A 297 -7.78 16.68 -0.58
N PRO A 298 -8.24 15.43 -0.32
CA PRO A 298 -9.65 15.08 -0.45
C PRO A 298 -10.58 15.94 0.41
N VAL A 299 -10.18 16.29 1.64
CA VAL A 299 -10.99 17.17 2.51
C VAL A 299 -11.04 18.59 1.96
N ILE A 300 -9.93 19.13 1.44
CA ILE A 300 -9.91 20.43 0.77
C ILE A 300 -10.86 20.41 -0.44
N ALA A 301 -10.82 19.36 -1.25
CA ALA A 301 -11.72 19.22 -2.40
C ALA A 301 -13.20 19.21 -1.99
N GLN A 302 -13.56 18.62 -0.85
CA GLN A 302 -14.93 18.69 -0.33
C GLN A 302 -15.37 20.10 0.07
N VAL A 303 -14.44 20.94 0.53
CA VAL A 303 -14.74 22.36 0.81
C VAL A 303 -14.99 23.11 -0.49
N LEU A 304 -14.14 22.89 -1.50
CA LEU A 304 -14.30 23.50 -2.83
C LEU A 304 -15.59 23.08 -3.53
N THR A 305 -16.02 21.82 -3.40
CA THR A 305 -17.27 21.33 -3.99
C THR A 305 -18.51 21.61 -3.12
N GLY A 306 -18.34 22.28 -1.97
CA GLY A 306 -19.43 22.66 -1.07
C GLY A 306 -20.00 21.51 -0.23
N SER A 307 -19.40 20.31 -0.27
CA SER A 307 -19.80 19.18 0.57
C SER A 307 -19.37 19.34 2.04
N ARG A 308 -18.43 20.25 2.31
CA ARG A 308 -17.97 20.65 3.64
C ARG A 308 -17.89 22.17 3.72
N SER A 309 -18.25 22.77 4.85
CA SER A 309 -18.26 24.23 4.99
C SER A 309 -16.88 24.85 5.17
N GLU A 310 -15.97 24.16 5.85
CA GLU A 310 -14.64 24.67 6.22
C GLU A 310 -13.63 23.53 6.44
N LEU A 311 -12.35 23.83 6.24
CA LEU A 311 -11.21 22.94 6.51
C LEU A 311 -10.63 23.24 7.90
N ASP A 312 -10.48 22.22 8.75
CA ASP A 312 -9.74 22.34 10.01
C ASP A 312 -8.22 22.27 9.76
N ILE A 313 -7.48 23.32 10.13
CA ILE A 313 -6.02 23.36 10.16
C ILE A 313 -5.56 23.05 11.59
N PHE A 314 -5.00 21.85 11.78
CA PHE A 314 -4.56 21.36 13.09
C PHE A 314 -3.17 21.87 13.48
N GLY A 315 -3.12 22.87 14.35
CA GLY A 315 -1.89 23.46 14.88
C GLY A 315 -1.23 24.47 13.95
N THR A 316 -1.05 25.69 14.46
CA THR A 316 -0.43 26.84 13.77
C THR A 316 0.77 27.41 14.53
N ASP A 317 1.28 26.67 15.51
CA ASP A 317 2.36 27.04 16.42
C ASP A 317 3.59 26.12 16.28
N TRP A 318 3.69 25.36 15.18
CA TRP A 318 4.84 24.53 14.89
C TRP A 318 6.07 25.40 14.58
N ASN A 319 7.27 24.88 14.86
CA ASN A 319 8.52 25.55 14.45
C ASN A 319 8.78 25.33 12.94
N THR A 320 7.89 25.87 12.12
CA THR A 320 7.90 25.80 10.66
C THR A 320 7.68 27.20 10.09
N ARG A 321 7.90 27.38 8.78
CA ARG A 321 7.94 28.71 8.16
C ARG A 321 6.63 29.52 8.24
N ASP A 322 5.48 28.86 8.42
CA ASP A 322 4.17 29.53 8.58
C ASP A 322 3.40 29.03 9.83
N GLY A 323 4.07 28.29 10.71
CA GLY A 323 3.47 27.71 11.90
C GLY A 323 2.63 26.45 11.67
N THR A 324 2.29 26.11 10.42
CA THR A 324 1.57 24.87 10.09
C THR A 324 2.51 23.71 9.79
N ALA A 325 2.04 22.48 9.93
CA ALA A 325 2.89 21.31 9.78
C ALA A 325 3.40 21.13 8.34
N ILE A 326 4.64 20.65 8.19
CA ILE A 326 5.27 20.34 6.89
C ILE A 326 5.12 18.85 6.57
N ARG A 327 4.68 18.54 5.36
CA ARG A 327 4.57 17.18 4.80
C ARG A 327 5.23 17.11 3.42
N ASP A 328 5.67 15.94 3.03
CA ASP A 328 6.15 15.66 1.68
C ASP A 328 5.00 15.07 0.85
N PHE A 329 4.36 15.94 0.07
CA PHE A 329 3.29 15.56 -0.83
C PHE A 329 3.87 15.12 -2.17
N ILE A 330 3.59 13.88 -2.54
CA ILE A 330 4.10 13.25 -3.76
C ILE A 330 2.95 12.95 -4.71
N HIS A 331 3.14 13.22 -6.00
CA HIS A 331 2.13 12.88 -7.00
C HIS A 331 1.97 11.36 -7.13
N VAL A 332 0.73 10.87 -7.15
CA VAL A 332 0.42 9.43 -7.16
C VAL A 332 1.01 8.71 -8.38
N ALA A 333 1.11 9.38 -9.53
CA ALA A 333 1.76 8.81 -10.72
C ALA A 333 3.29 8.68 -10.54
N ASP A 334 3.96 9.62 -9.86
CA ASP A 334 5.38 9.47 -9.51
C ASP A 334 5.59 8.29 -8.57
N LEU A 335 4.71 8.18 -7.56
CA LEU A 335 4.73 7.07 -6.63
C LEU A 335 4.54 5.73 -7.37
N ALA A 336 3.56 5.64 -8.27
CA ALA A 336 3.33 4.48 -9.12
C ALA A 336 4.55 4.10 -9.95
N ARG A 337 5.22 5.07 -10.59
CA ARG A 337 6.50 4.84 -11.30
C ARG A 337 7.61 4.33 -10.39
N GLY A 338 7.61 4.73 -9.12
CA GLY A 338 8.54 4.22 -8.11
C GLY A 338 8.39 2.72 -7.85
N HIS A 339 7.17 2.19 -7.98
CA HIS A 339 6.93 0.75 -7.88
C HIS A 339 7.44 -0.01 -9.09
N VAL A 340 7.23 0.53 -10.29
CA VAL A 340 7.76 -0.05 -11.53
C VAL A 340 9.28 -0.10 -11.45
N ALA A 341 9.92 0.99 -11.00
CA ALA A 341 11.36 1.04 -10.78
C ALA A 341 11.82 -0.01 -9.75
N ALA A 342 11.18 -0.09 -8.58
CA ALA A 342 11.48 -1.08 -7.55
C ALA A 342 11.34 -2.54 -8.04
N LEU A 343 10.27 -2.85 -8.76
CA LEU A 343 10.03 -4.18 -9.32
C LEU A 343 11.09 -4.58 -10.37
N SER A 344 11.49 -3.62 -11.20
CA SER A 344 12.50 -3.81 -12.26
C SER A 344 13.95 -3.77 -11.75
N SER A 345 14.17 -3.35 -10.50
CA SER A 345 15.51 -3.15 -9.96
C SER A 345 16.25 -4.47 -9.70
N ASP A 346 17.56 -4.45 -9.94
CA ASP A 346 18.48 -5.55 -9.64
C ASP A 346 19.17 -5.31 -8.29
N ILE A 347 18.37 -5.16 -7.23
CA ILE A 347 18.91 -4.99 -5.88
C ILE A 347 19.50 -6.33 -5.41
N GLU A 348 20.79 -6.34 -5.08
CA GLU A 348 21.48 -7.53 -4.58
C GLU A 348 20.97 -7.98 -3.21
N SER A 349 20.64 -7.01 -2.34
CA SER A 349 20.14 -7.28 -0.98
C SER A 349 18.80 -8.02 -1.02
N PRO A 350 18.64 -9.13 -0.25
CA PRO A 350 17.37 -9.84 -0.16
C PRO A 350 16.21 -8.96 0.36
N PHE A 351 16.51 -8.01 1.23
CA PHE A 351 15.56 -7.01 1.72
C PHE A 351 16.14 -5.59 1.58
N ARG A 352 15.35 -4.64 1.09
CA ARG A 352 15.76 -3.24 0.97
C ARG A 352 14.60 -2.28 1.18
N THR A 353 14.86 -1.17 1.86
CA THR A 353 13.88 -0.10 2.10
C THR A 353 14.20 1.15 1.27
N PHE A 354 13.17 1.82 0.77
CA PHE A 354 13.30 3.11 0.10
C PHE A 354 12.20 4.07 0.54
N ASN A 355 12.58 5.33 0.75
CA ASN A 355 11.64 6.42 0.87
C ASN A 355 11.19 6.88 -0.51
N LEU A 356 9.88 6.90 -0.74
CA LEU A 356 9.28 7.50 -1.93
C LEU A 356 8.56 8.80 -1.53
N GLY A 357 9.29 9.89 -1.69
CA GLY A 357 8.85 11.27 -1.50
C GLY A 357 9.59 12.21 -2.46
N THR A 358 9.16 13.45 -2.51
CA THR A 358 9.79 14.49 -3.34
C THR A 358 11.09 15.00 -2.74
N GLY A 359 11.26 14.87 -1.42
CA GLY A 359 12.33 15.50 -0.66
C GLY A 359 12.09 16.99 -0.39
N ASN A 360 10.97 17.54 -0.87
CA ASN A 360 10.57 18.92 -0.69
C ASN A 360 9.36 18.98 0.24
N GLY A 361 9.53 19.60 1.40
CA GLY A 361 8.45 19.77 2.37
C GLY A 361 7.54 20.93 1.99
N THR A 362 6.23 20.69 1.99
CA THR A 362 5.16 21.68 1.78
C THR A 362 4.39 21.85 3.09
N THR A 363 4.07 23.08 3.47
CA THR A 363 3.25 23.35 4.66
C THR A 363 1.76 23.09 4.39
N VAL A 364 0.93 23.01 5.44
CA VAL A 364 -0.53 22.88 5.25
C VAL A 364 -1.09 24.12 4.56
N ALA A 365 -0.61 25.33 4.90
CA ALA A 365 -1.07 26.56 4.25
C ALA A 365 -0.70 26.60 2.76
N GLU A 366 0.54 26.26 2.39
CA GLU A 366 0.94 26.18 0.97
C GLU A 366 0.14 25.12 0.19
N ALA A 367 -0.22 24.01 0.84
CA ALA A 367 -1.09 23.01 0.22
C ALA A 367 -2.49 23.58 -0.07
N VAL A 368 -3.06 24.36 0.85
CA VAL A 368 -4.32 25.08 0.63
C VAL A 368 -4.18 26.07 -0.53
N GLU A 369 -3.17 26.95 -0.47
CA GLU A 369 -2.89 27.95 -1.51
C GLU A 369 -2.72 27.33 -2.90
N SER A 370 -2.12 26.13 -2.99
CA SER A 370 -1.96 25.43 -4.27
C SER A 370 -3.30 25.08 -4.92
N LEU A 371 -4.31 24.69 -4.12
CA LEU A 371 -5.65 24.38 -4.61
C LEU A 371 -6.50 25.63 -4.81
N GLU A 372 -6.32 26.69 -4.02
CA GLU A 372 -6.92 27.99 -4.31
C GLU A 372 -6.44 28.53 -5.65
N GLY A 373 -5.13 28.43 -5.92
CA GLY A 373 -4.54 28.81 -7.21
C GLY A 373 -5.07 27.98 -8.37
N ALA A 374 -5.23 26.66 -8.20
CA ALA A 374 -5.77 25.78 -9.24
C ALA A 374 -7.27 26.01 -9.52
N SER A 375 -8.06 26.26 -8.48
CA SER A 375 -9.51 26.43 -8.57
C SER A 375 -9.95 27.87 -8.83
N SER A 376 -9.09 28.85 -8.55
CA SER A 376 -9.45 30.27 -8.45
C SER A 376 -10.59 30.53 -7.45
N GLN A 377 -10.68 29.70 -6.40
CA GLN A 377 -11.67 29.81 -5.32
C GLN A 377 -10.95 29.89 -3.96
N ASN A 378 -11.52 30.66 -3.04
CA ASN A 378 -11.02 30.70 -1.66
C ASN A 378 -11.53 29.49 -0.88
N ILE A 379 -10.67 28.89 -0.07
CA ILE A 379 -11.00 27.78 0.82
C ILE A 379 -11.23 28.34 2.22
N ALA A 380 -12.44 28.16 2.76
CA ALA A 380 -12.73 28.53 4.13
C ALA A 380 -11.95 27.62 5.10
N VAL A 381 -11.16 28.23 5.99
CA VAL A 381 -10.32 27.51 6.96
C VAL A 381 -10.67 27.88 8.39
N LYS A 382 -10.56 26.91 9.29
CA LYS A 382 -10.71 27.05 10.73
C LYS A 382 -9.48 26.53 11.45
N LEU A 383 -8.93 27.34 12.34
CA LEU A 383 -7.78 26.94 13.13
C LEU A 383 -8.24 26.03 14.28
N ALA A 384 -7.59 24.88 14.42
CA ALA A 384 -7.87 23.89 15.45
C ALA A 384 -6.59 23.56 16.25
N PRO A 385 -6.71 23.05 17.49
CA PRO A 385 -5.56 22.55 18.24
C PRO A 385 -4.80 21.46 17.47
N ARG A 386 -3.52 21.25 17.82
CA ARG A 386 -2.74 20.14 17.27
C ARG A 386 -3.46 18.81 17.47
N ARG A 387 -3.46 17.97 16.43
CA ARG A 387 -3.99 16.61 16.54
C ARG A 387 -2.98 15.72 17.26
N ILE A 388 -3.46 14.89 18.19
CA ILE A 388 -2.60 13.93 18.90
C ILE A 388 -1.93 13.01 17.89
N GLY A 389 -0.61 12.92 17.95
CA GLY A 389 0.22 12.07 17.09
C GLY A 389 0.73 12.75 15.81
N ASP A 390 0.29 13.96 15.49
CA ASP A 390 0.87 14.73 14.39
C ASP A 390 2.27 15.23 14.76
N VAL A 391 3.14 15.29 13.75
CA VAL A 391 4.47 15.89 13.84
C VAL A 391 4.55 17.20 13.04
N GLY A 392 5.45 18.09 13.43
CA GLY A 392 5.66 19.37 12.75
C GLY A 392 6.33 19.25 11.37
N PHE A 393 7.14 18.22 11.14
CA PHE A 393 7.92 18.05 9.92
C PHE A 393 8.03 16.56 9.55
N CYS A 394 7.66 16.20 8.33
CA CYS A 394 7.82 14.83 7.83
C CYS A 394 8.13 14.88 6.33
N VAL A 395 9.42 14.74 5.97
CA VAL A 395 9.91 14.86 4.59
C VAL A 395 10.92 13.76 4.29
N ALA A 396 10.90 13.20 3.08
CA ALA A 396 11.81 12.14 2.69
C ALA A 396 13.24 12.66 2.47
N ALA A 397 14.24 11.90 2.90
CA ALA A 397 15.47 11.81 2.12
C ALA A 397 15.23 10.78 1.00
N ASN A 398 15.44 11.16 -0.26
CA ASN A 398 15.15 10.32 -1.43
C ASN A 398 16.40 10.00 -2.27
N ASP A 399 17.59 10.28 -1.74
CA ASP A 399 18.87 10.03 -2.41
C ASP A 399 19.08 8.55 -2.74
N ARG A 400 18.65 7.65 -1.83
CA ARG A 400 18.76 6.21 -2.05
C ARG A 400 17.90 5.74 -3.23
N ALA A 401 16.64 6.17 -3.30
CA ALA A 401 15.75 5.84 -4.41
C ALA A 401 16.30 6.38 -5.75
N LYS A 402 16.86 7.60 -5.74
CA LYS A 402 17.52 8.18 -6.92
C LYS A 402 18.72 7.35 -7.38
N LYS A 403 19.57 6.93 -6.45
CA LYS A 403 20.82 6.22 -6.75
C LYS A 403 20.59 4.76 -7.16
N GLU A 404 19.77 4.03 -6.41
CA GLU A 404 19.63 2.58 -6.54
C GLU A 404 18.45 2.17 -7.43
N LEU A 405 17.38 2.97 -7.49
CA LEU A 405 16.22 2.69 -8.37
C LEU A 405 16.22 3.52 -9.66
N GLY A 406 17.11 4.52 -9.77
CA GLY A 406 17.05 5.50 -10.87
C GLY A 406 15.77 6.33 -10.86
N TRP A 407 15.12 6.46 -9.70
CA TRP A 407 13.80 7.08 -9.57
C TRP A 407 13.86 8.41 -8.82
N THR A 408 13.11 9.40 -9.32
CA THR A 408 12.85 10.68 -8.63
C THR A 408 11.43 11.12 -8.92
N ALA A 409 10.76 11.74 -7.94
CA ALA A 409 9.51 12.44 -8.20
C ALA A 409 9.74 13.64 -9.14
N LYS A 410 8.79 13.89 -10.04
CA LYS A 410 8.88 14.89 -11.10
C LYS A 410 7.82 15.99 -10.95
N GLU A 411 6.64 15.63 -10.49
CA GLU A 411 5.52 16.56 -10.43
C GLU A 411 5.62 17.50 -9.23
N THR A 412 5.19 18.75 -9.44
CA THR A 412 5.16 19.79 -8.40
C THR A 412 3.83 19.79 -7.65
N ILE A 413 3.79 20.43 -6.49
CA ILE A 413 2.52 20.60 -5.74
C ILE A 413 1.46 21.36 -6.55
N GLN A 414 1.86 22.32 -7.38
CA GLN A 414 0.97 23.05 -8.28
C GLN A 414 0.37 22.11 -9.34
N GLN A 415 1.17 21.20 -9.88
CA GLN A 415 0.68 20.21 -10.85
C GLN A 415 -0.30 19.23 -10.17
N CYS A 416 0.04 18.73 -8.97
CA CYS A 416 -0.87 17.90 -8.17
C CYS A 416 -2.23 18.58 -7.92
N ALA A 417 -2.21 19.87 -7.55
CA ALA A 417 -3.41 20.64 -7.28
C ALA A 417 -4.25 20.87 -8.54
N LYS A 418 -3.60 21.16 -9.67
CA LYS A 418 -4.27 21.32 -10.98
C LYS A 418 -4.96 20.02 -11.42
N ASP A 419 -4.25 18.90 -11.34
CA ASP A 419 -4.81 17.61 -11.74
C ASP A 419 -5.98 17.23 -10.83
N LEU A 420 -5.83 17.38 -9.52
CA LEU A 420 -6.92 17.13 -8.58
C LEU A 420 -8.13 18.03 -8.86
N TRP A 421 -7.92 19.32 -9.12
CA TRP A 421 -9.02 20.23 -9.47
C TRP A 421 -9.73 19.80 -10.75
N ASN A 422 -8.99 19.40 -11.78
CA ASN A 422 -9.58 18.88 -13.01
C ASN A 422 -10.41 17.62 -12.75
N TYR A 423 -9.95 16.72 -11.89
CA TYR A 423 -10.68 15.50 -11.52
C TYR A 423 -11.99 15.80 -10.79
N VAL A 424 -11.98 16.71 -9.81
CA VAL A 424 -13.17 16.99 -8.98
C VAL A 424 -14.15 17.95 -9.65
N ASN A 425 -13.69 18.81 -10.55
CA ASN A 425 -14.52 19.77 -11.27
C ASN A 425 -15.11 19.22 -12.59
N GLN A 426 -14.71 18.02 -13.01
CA GLN A 426 -15.37 17.37 -14.13
C GLN A 426 -16.84 17.06 -13.75
N PRO A 427 -17.83 17.41 -14.60
CA PRO A 427 -19.18 16.90 -14.40
C PRO A 427 -19.06 15.38 -14.38
N GLN A 428 -19.54 14.73 -13.32
CA GLN A 428 -19.67 13.28 -13.35
C GLN A 428 -20.70 12.93 -14.41
N THR A 429 -20.25 12.79 -15.67
CA THR A 429 -21.08 12.33 -16.77
C THR A 429 -21.52 10.93 -16.41
N GLY A 430 -22.84 10.79 -16.26
CA GLY A 430 -23.49 9.69 -15.57
C GLY A 430 -23.01 8.31 -15.98
N LEU A 431 -22.76 7.49 -14.97
CA LEU A 431 -22.98 6.05 -15.04
C LEU A 431 -23.85 5.69 -13.84
N SER A 432 -25.11 6.13 -13.90
CA SER A 432 -26.19 5.41 -13.23
C SER A 432 -26.28 4.05 -13.90
N PHE A 433 -25.65 3.04 -13.31
CA PHE A 433 -26.01 1.65 -13.59
C PHE A 433 -26.82 1.16 -12.41
N SER A 434 -28.11 1.01 -12.69
CA SER A 434 -29.09 0.23 -11.92
C SER A 434 -28.57 -1.16 -11.57
#